data_AF-A0A9P6B5T6-F1
#
_entry.id   AF-A0A9P6B5T6-F1
#
_cell.length_a   1.000
_cell.length_b   1.000
_cell.length_c   1.000
_cell.angle_alpha   90.00
_cell.angle_beta   90.00
_cell.angle_gamma   90.00
#
_symmetry.space_group_name_H-M   'P 1'
#
loop_
_entity.id
_entity.type
_entity.pdbx_description
1 polymer ?
#
loop_
_entity_poly.entity_id
_entity_poly.type
_entity_poly.pdbx_seq_one_letter_code
_entity_poly.pdbx_strand_id
1 'polypeptide(L)'
;MAGPNLEVARFGFYVFFPIAMMLHYGNPDWFEKHVVPARDKLFPHWRQPMYMLCSLGLKPPTDPHEIKNEISRLKAERLARWAAKE
;
A
#
# COMPACT_ATOMS: atom_id res chain seq x y z
N MET A 1 1.06 -41.83 -15.11
CA MET A 1 -0.14 -41.37 -14.37
C MET A 1 0.12 -41.58 -12.89
N ALA A 2 0.60 -40.56 -12.14
CA ALA A 2 1.05 -40.75 -10.76
C ALA A 2 -0.10 -40.84 -9.71
N GLY A 3 -1.21 -41.46 -10.11
CA GLY A 3 -2.20 -42.13 -9.26
C GLY A 3 -2.74 -41.38 -8.04
N PRO A 4 -3.36 -42.11 -7.10
CA PRO A 4 -3.93 -41.56 -5.86
C PRO A 4 -2.94 -40.77 -4.99
N ASN A 5 -1.63 -41.04 -5.12
CA ASN A 5 -0.59 -40.35 -4.35
C ASN A 5 -0.46 -38.86 -4.73
N LEU A 6 -0.70 -38.51 -6.00
CA LEU A 6 -0.72 -37.10 -6.42
C LEU A 6 -1.91 -36.34 -5.84
N GLU A 7 -3.04 -37.01 -5.62
CA GLU A 7 -4.24 -36.40 -5.05
C GLU A 7 -4.02 -36.08 -3.57
N VAL A 8 -3.39 -36.98 -2.82
CA VAL A 8 -3.01 -36.75 -1.42
C VAL A 8 -1.99 -35.62 -1.30
N ALA A 9 -0.98 -35.58 -2.17
CA ALA A 9 0.01 -34.50 -2.17
C ALA A 9 -0.63 -33.13 -2.49
N ARG A 10 -1.52 -33.09 -3.48
CA ARG A 10 -2.24 -31.87 -3.87
C ARG A 10 -3.17 -31.38 -2.76
N PHE A 11 -3.93 -32.29 -2.15
CA PHE A 11 -4.79 -31.97 -1.02
C PHE A 11 -3.98 -31.47 0.18
N GLY A 12 -2.88 -32.16 0.51
CA GLY A 12 -1.95 -31.75 1.55
C GLY A 12 -1.40 -30.35 1.30
N PHE A 13 -0.98 -30.02 0.07
CA PHE A 13 -0.52 -28.69 -0.28
C PHE A 13 -1.63 -27.63 -0.14
N TYR A 14 -2.85 -27.91 -0.62
CA TYR A 14 -3.96 -26.96 -0.51
C TYR A 14 -4.37 -26.65 0.93
N VAL A 15 -4.20 -27.59 1.86
CA VAL A 15 -4.49 -27.35 3.27
C VAL A 15 -3.29 -26.74 3.99
N PHE A 16 -2.10 -27.29 3.77
CA PHE A 16 -0.88 -26.86 4.46
C PHE A 16 -0.47 -25.44 4.06
N PHE A 17 -0.51 -25.11 2.76
CA PHE A 17 0.01 -23.84 2.27
C PHE A 17 -0.75 -22.64 2.87
N PRO A 18 -2.10 -22.56 2.85
CA PRO A 18 -2.82 -21.45 3.48
C PRO A 18 -2.57 -21.36 4.99
N ILE A 19 -2.51 -22.49 5.70
CA ILE A 19 -2.25 -22.52 7.15
C ILE A 19 -0.83 -21.99 7.45
N ALA A 20 0.17 -22.46 6.71
CA ALA A 20 1.54 -22.00 6.86
C ALA A 20 1.67 -20.50 6.56
N MET A 21 0.99 -20.01 5.52
CA MET A 21 0.92 -18.59 5.20
C MET A 21 0.26 -17.79 6.34
N MET A 22 -0.86 -18.26 6.90
CA MET A 22 -1.50 -17.61 8.04
C MET A 22 -0.59 -17.53 9.26
N LEU A 23 0.15 -18.60 9.56
CA LEU A 23 1.11 -18.58 10.68
C LEU A 23 2.29 -17.65 10.44
N HIS A 24 2.77 -17.55 9.20
CA HIS A 24 3.89 -16.68 8.85
C HIS A 24 3.48 -15.20 8.86
N TYR A 25 2.43 -14.85 8.12
CA TYR A 25 1.98 -13.46 7.94
C TYR A 25 1.08 -12.96 9.08
N GLY A 26 0.43 -13.88 9.81
CA GLY A 26 -0.37 -13.55 10.98
C GLY A 26 0.45 -13.27 12.24
N ASN A 27 1.77 -13.49 12.19
CA ASN A 27 2.65 -13.15 13.31
C ASN A 27 2.74 -11.61 13.45
N PRO A 28 2.38 -11.03 14.62
CA PRO A 28 2.46 -9.59 14.84
C PRO A 28 3.88 -9.04 14.64
N ASP A 29 4.91 -9.80 15.02
CA ASP A 29 6.32 -9.38 14.85
C ASP A 29 6.69 -9.25 13.38
N TRP A 30 6.14 -10.11 12.51
CA TRP A 30 6.39 -10.03 11.07
C TRP A 30 5.76 -8.75 10.49
N PHE A 31 4.53 -8.44 10.90
CA PHE A 31 3.81 -7.24 10.48
C PHE A 31 4.56 -5.96 10.88
N GLU A 32 5.01 -5.88 12.14
CA GLU A 32 5.77 -4.72 12.63
C GLU A 32 7.10 -4.53 11.91
N LYS A 33 7.77 -5.62 11.51
CA LYS A 33 9.07 -5.54 10.84
C LYS A 33 8.96 -5.22 9.35
N HIS A 34 7.91 -5.67 8.67
CA HIS A 34 7.82 -5.57 7.21
C HIS A 34 6.75 -4.58 6.74
N VAL A 35 5.57 -4.60 7.36
CA VAL A 35 4.42 -3.81 6.87
C VAL A 35 4.47 -2.39 7.44
N VAL A 36 4.79 -2.23 8.72
CA VAL A 36 4.84 -0.91 9.36
C VAL A 36 5.86 0.03 8.69
N PRO A 37 7.11 -0.37 8.43
CA PRO A 37 8.08 0.50 7.76
C PRO A 37 7.68 0.82 6.32
N ALA A 38 7.12 -0.15 5.60
CA ALA A 38 6.60 0.08 4.25
C ALA A 38 5.45 1.09 4.24
N ARG A 39 4.49 0.95 5.17
CA ARG A 39 3.39 1.90 5.34
C ARG A 39 3.91 3.28 5.68
N ASP A 40 4.84 3.41 6.62
CA ASP A 40 5.34 4.72 7.06
C ASP A 40 6.14 5.41 5.94
N LYS A 41 6.81 4.67 5.05
CA LYS A 41 7.46 5.22 3.86
C LYS A 41 6.46 5.70 2.80
N LEU A 42 5.40 4.94 2.57
CA LEU A 42 4.37 5.26 1.56
C LEU A 42 3.41 6.35 2.04
N PHE A 43 3.11 6.35 3.34
CA PHE A 43 2.14 7.21 3.99
C PHE A 43 2.75 7.83 5.27
N PRO A 44 3.69 8.78 5.14
CA PRO A 44 4.43 9.34 6.27
C PRO A 44 3.54 10.00 7.33
N HIS A 45 2.33 10.43 6.97
CA HIS A 45 1.40 11.10 7.87
C HIS A 45 0.16 10.25 8.21
N TRP A 46 0.18 8.93 7.99
CA TRP A 46 -1.01 8.08 8.15
C TRP A 46 -1.62 8.11 9.57
N ARG A 47 -0.76 8.31 10.59
CA ARG A 47 -1.16 8.33 12.01
C ARG A 47 -1.53 9.74 12.48
N GLN A 48 -1.36 10.76 11.64
CA GLN A 48 -1.67 12.12 12.01
C GLN A 48 -3.17 12.40 11.84
N PRO A 49 -3.79 13.04 12.83
CA PRO A 49 -5.19 13.40 12.71
C PRO A 49 -5.39 14.46 11.62
N MET A 50 -6.58 14.48 11.02
CA MET A 50 -6.95 15.37 9.90
C MET A 50 -6.61 16.85 10.17
N TYR A 51 -6.79 17.32 11.42
CA TYR A 51 -6.49 18.70 11.79
C TYR A 51 -4.99 19.03 11.71
N MET A 52 -4.11 18.06 11.98
CA MET A 52 -2.66 18.21 11.91
C MET A 52 -2.19 18.24 10.46
N LEU A 53 -2.75 17.36 9.61
CA LEU A 53 -2.55 17.40 8.15
C LEU A 53 -2.94 18.76 7.55
N CYS A 54 -4.01 19.37 8.07
CA CYS A 54 -4.46 20.70 7.65
C CYS A 54 -3.46 21.81 8.03
N SER A 55 -2.88 21.74 9.23
CA SER A 55 -1.84 22.71 9.64
C SER A 55 -0.55 22.60 8.84
N LEU A 56 -0.26 21.41 8.32
CA LEU A 56 0.91 21.10 7.49
C LEU A 56 0.65 21.32 5.98
N GLY A 57 -0.54 21.79 5.59
CA GLY A 57 -0.90 22.00 4.18
C GLY A 57 -1.05 20.71 3.35
N LEU A 58 -1.11 19.55 4.02
CA LEU A 58 -1.21 18.21 3.44
C LEU A 58 -2.64 17.67 3.42
N LYS A 59 -3.63 18.49 3.77
CA LYS A 59 -5.04 18.09 3.74
C LYS A 59 -5.49 17.86 2.30
N PRO A 60 -6.08 16.68 1.99
CA PRO A 60 -6.68 16.45 0.68
C PRO A 60 -7.80 17.45 0.40
N PRO A 61 -7.87 18.03 -0.82
CA PRO A 61 -8.95 18.93 -1.19
C PRO A 61 -10.28 18.19 -1.13
N THR A 62 -11.27 18.81 -0.50
CA THR A 62 -12.58 18.17 -0.26
C THR A 62 -13.65 18.73 -1.18
N ASP A 63 -13.48 19.99 -1.62
CA ASP A 63 -14.41 20.65 -2.52
C ASP A 63 -14.11 20.34 -4.01
N PRO A 64 -15.13 20.16 -4.87
CA PRO A 64 -14.91 19.89 -6.29
C PRO A 64 -14.09 20.95 -7.04
N HIS A 65 -14.21 22.23 -6.69
CA HIS A 65 -13.42 23.29 -7.33
C HIS A 65 -11.95 23.22 -6.88
N GLU A 66 -11.72 22.99 -5.59
CA GLU A 66 -10.41 22.81 -4.99
C GLU A 66 -9.66 21.64 -5.64
N ILE A 67 -10.35 20.51 -5.84
CA ILE A 67 -9.79 19.32 -6.50
C ILE A 67 -9.34 19.64 -7.94
N LYS A 68 -10.16 20.35 -8.72
CA LYS A 68 -9.83 20.70 -10.12
C LYS A 68 -8.61 21.62 -10.20
N ASN A 69 -8.51 22.59 -9.28
CA ASN A 69 -7.38 23.50 -9.20
C ASN A 69 -6.09 22.74 -8.87
N GLU A 70 -6.14 21.83 -7.88
CA GLU A 70 -4.98 21.05 -7.46
C GLU A 70 -4.52 20.09 -8.56
N ILE A 71 -5.43 19.41 -9.25
CA ILE A 71 -5.10 18.57 -10.41
C ILE A 71 -4.41 19.38 -11.52
N SER A 72 -4.89 20.60 -11.78
CA SER A 72 -4.30 21.47 -12.79
C SER A 72 -2.88 21.89 -12.41
N ARG A 73 -2.64 22.22 -11.13
CA ARG A 73 -1.30 22.50 -10.59
C ARG A 73 -0.35 21.31 -10.77
N LEU A 74 -0.78 20.10 -10.35
CA LEU A 74 0.03 18.88 -10.43
C LEU A 74 0.41 18.50 -11.87
N LYS A 75 -0.51 18.72 -12.82
CA LYS A 75 -0.22 18.53 -14.25
C LYS A 75 0.84 19.50 -14.75
N ALA A 76 0.74 20.79 -14.39
CA ALA A 76 1.73 21.80 -14.75
C ALA A 76 3.12 21.47 -14.17
N GLU A 77 3.21 21.09 -12.90
CA GLU A 77 4.47 20.66 -12.27
C GLU A 77 5.07 19.44 -12.95
N ARG A 78 4.25 18.47 -13.36
CA ARG A 78 4.71 17.30 -14.11
C ARG A 78 5.31 17.69 -15.45
N LEU A 79 4.65 18.56 -16.21
CA LEU A 79 5.14 19.04 -17.50
C LEU A 79 6.46 19.82 -17.32
N ALA A 80 6.55 20.69 -16.32
CA ALA A 80 7.79 21.43 -16.01
C ALA A 80 8.95 20.50 -15.65
N ARG A 81 8.71 19.43 -14.87
CA ARG A 81 9.74 18.42 -14.56
C ARG A 81 10.21 17.65 -15.79
N TRP A 82 9.33 17.42 -16.75
CA TRP A 82 9.69 16.73 -17.99
C TRP A 82 10.50 17.67 -18.90
N ALA A 83 10.05 18.91 -19.06
CA ALA A 83 10.77 19.92 -19.82
C ALA A 83 12.16 20.26 -19.24
N ALA A 84 12.34 20.19 -17.92
CA ALA A 84 13.63 20.42 -17.26
C ALA A 84 14.60 19.21 -17.35
N LYS A 85 14.11 18.05 -17.80
CA LYS A 85 14.92 16.83 -17.98
C LYS A 85 15.45 16.70 -19.42
N GLU A 86 14.74 17.31 -20.38
CA GLU A 86 15.22 17.53 -21.75
C GLU A 86 16.29 18.62 -21.79
#